data_AF-A0AAV5S216-F1
#
_entry.id   AF-A0AAV5S216-F1
#
_cell.length_a   1.000
_cell.length_b   1.000
_cell.length_c   1.000
_cell.angle_alpha   90.00
_cell.angle_beta   90.00
_cell.angle_gamma   90.00
#
_symmetry.space_group_name_H-M   'P 1'
#
loop_
_entity.id
_entity.type
_entity.pdbx_description
1 polymer ?
#
loop_
_entity_poly.entity_id
_entity_poly.type
_entity_poly.pdbx_seq_one_letter_code
_entity_poly.pdbx_strand_id
1 'polypeptide(L)'
;MKINIARPFQLFQWSSYVVGALITHFVIVFPLACMLFNDFYNRLIPSDSSQLVPLSAFELTETSTSHLKYTQQLYKVQAPHDLPSILDNGLNQRIPLRTQVDYRVDATLNFYCLIDDVVDKPVHNLQRVTVSVYGVNGHGTHNLLYATSVPILCMKASDSISLPENKQLKGSRMASYRSEWLNKIKLDDVSDFSTGYSIEGLSVMFNFPAPKVYNKKGNSYNHGMENMDTYSLLMEPESNLNFRVNFNQGIRNLMLRYRTITYIVGIAVFHVAMTILFMLTVGMGFYITYQKLNEVASPKRA
;
A
#
# COMPACT_ATOMS: atom_id res chain seq x y z
N MET A 1 -43.95 30.82 -45.24
CA MET A 1 -42.86 29.89 -44.86
C MET A 1 -43.50 28.73 -44.11
N LYS A 2 -43.50 27.49 -44.63
CA LYS A 2 -44.08 26.33 -43.93
C LYS A 2 -43.01 25.74 -43.00
N ILE A 3 -43.19 25.87 -41.69
CA ILE A 3 -42.29 25.27 -40.71
C ILE A 3 -42.61 23.78 -40.63
N ASN A 4 -41.62 22.94 -40.92
CA ASN A 4 -41.79 21.49 -40.90
C ASN A 4 -41.67 20.96 -39.46
N ILE A 5 -42.81 20.83 -38.79
CA ILE A 5 -42.93 20.38 -37.39
C ILE A 5 -42.53 18.91 -37.21
N ALA A 6 -42.44 18.10 -38.28
CA ALA A 6 -42.09 16.68 -38.16
C ALA A 6 -40.65 16.42 -37.66
N ARG A 7 -39.70 17.30 -38.02
CA ARG A 7 -38.28 17.16 -37.62
C ARG A 7 -38.05 17.28 -36.11
N PRO A 8 -38.58 18.29 -35.39
CA PRO A 8 -38.41 18.38 -33.95
C PRO A 8 -39.07 17.21 -33.20
N PHE A 9 -40.21 16.70 -33.68
CA PHE A 9 -40.86 15.52 -33.07
C PHE A 9 -40.02 14.25 -33.21
N GLN A 10 -39.41 14.01 -34.36
CA GLN A 10 -38.47 12.89 -34.53
C GLN A 10 -37.28 13.03 -33.58
N LEU A 11 -36.68 14.22 -33.49
CA LEU A 11 -35.55 14.47 -32.61
C LEU A 11 -35.89 14.22 -31.13
N PHE A 12 -37.11 14.59 -30.71
CA PHE A 12 -37.61 14.27 -29.38
C PHE A 12 -37.73 12.75 -29.14
N GLN A 13 -38.27 11.99 -30.10
CA GLN A 13 -38.32 10.53 -30.00
C GLN A 13 -36.93 9.91 -29.85
N TRP A 14 -35.98 10.28 -30.72
CA TRP A 14 -34.59 9.81 -30.63
C TRP A 14 -33.96 10.18 -29.28
N SER A 15 -34.19 11.41 -28.79
CA SER A 15 -33.68 11.82 -27.49
C SER A 15 -34.27 10.98 -26.35
N SER A 16 -35.57 10.63 -26.40
CA SER A 16 -36.18 9.77 -25.38
C SER A 16 -35.59 8.36 -25.36
N TYR A 17 -35.25 7.81 -26.54
CA TYR A 17 -34.59 6.50 -26.63
C TYR A 17 -33.17 6.54 -26.09
N VAL A 18 -32.41 7.59 -26.41
CA VAL A 18 -31.05 7.79 -25.88
C VAL A 18 -31.08 7.97 -24.37
N VAL A 19 -31.98 8.81 -23.84
CA VAL A 19 -32.15 9.02 -22.39
C VAL A 19 -32.56 7.71 -21.71
N GLY A 20 -33.51 6.97 -22.27
CA GLY A 20 -33.92 5.66 -21.74
C GLY A 20 -32.75 4.67 -21.69
N ALA A 21 -31.98 4.55 -22.79
CA ALA A 21 -30.81 3.69 -22.84
C ALA A 21 -29.74 4.10 -21.80
N LEU A 22 -29.46 5.41 -21.67
CA LEU A 22 -28.53 5.91 -20.65
C LEU A 22 -29.01 5.58 -19.24
N ILE A 23 -30.29 5.76 -18.93
CA ILE A 23 -30.87 5.39 -17.63
C ILE A 23 -30.69 3.89 -17.38
N THR A 24 -31.01 3.03 -18.35
CA THR A 24 -30.80 1.58 -18.24
C THR A 24 -29.32 1.25 -17.99
N HIS A 25 -28.41 1.91 -18.68
CA HIS A 25 -26.97 1.71 -18.48
C HIS A 25 -26.50 2.13 -17.08
N PHE A 26 -26.85 3.33 -16.63
CA PHE A 26 -26.39 3.85 -15.34
C PHE A 26 -27.06 3.19 -14.14
N VAL A 27 -28.33 2.81 -14.25
CA VAL A 27 -29.11 2.25 -13.14
C VAL A 27 -29.00 0.72 -13.05
N ILE A 28 -28.86 0.03 -14.18
CA ILE A 28 -28.90 -1.44 -14.21
C ILE A 28 -27.53 -2.01 -14.60
N VAL A 29 -27.02 -1.67 -15.79
CA VAL A 29 -25.83 -2.35 -16.35
C VAL A 29 -24.57 -2.04 -15.55
N PHE A 30 -24.35 -0.77 -15.20
CA PHE A 30 -23.15 -0.33 -14.49
C PHE A 30 -23.08 -0.87 -13.04
N PRO A 31 -24.12 -0.75 -12.20
CA PRO A 31 -24.09 -1.32 -10.84
C PRO A 31 -23.92 -2.84 -10.86
N LEU A 32 -24.53 -3.54 -11.83
CA LEU A 32 -24.37 -4.97 -11.99
C LEU A 32 -22.93 -5.35 -12.38
N ALA A 33 -22.30 -4.61 -13.28
CA ALA A 33 -20.89 -4.80 -13.62
C ALA A 33 -19.98 -4.59 -12.40
N CYS A 34 -20.23 -3.55 -11.59
CA CYS A 34 -19.52 -3.32 -10.34
C CYS A 34 -19.67 -4.49 -9.36
N MET A 35 -20.89 -4.97 -9.16
CA MET A 35 -21.18 -6.08 -8.25
C MET A 35 -20.52 -7.38 -8.71
N LEU A 36 -20.65 -7.73 -10.00
CA LEU A 36 -20.05 -8.94 -10.58
C LEU A 36 -18.52 -8.90 -10.51
N PHE A 37 -17.91 -7.77 -10.85
CA PHE A 37 -16.46 -7.64 -10.75
C PHE A 37 -15.98 -7.70 -9.30
N ASN A 38 -16.71 -7.09 -8.35
CA ASN A 38 -16.35 -7.16 -6.93
C ASN A 38 -16.42 -8.60 -6.39
N ASP A 39 -17.45 -9.38 -6.75
CA ASP A 39 -17.55 -10.80 -6.38
C ASP A 39 -16.42 -11.62 -7.03
N PHE A 40 -16.15 -11.42 -8.33
CA PHE A 40 -15.04 -12.05 -9.02
C PHE A 40 -13.69 -11.72 -8.36
N TYR A 41 -13.44 -10.44 -8.04
CA TYR A 41 -12.21 -9.96 -7.43
C TYR A 41 -12.00 -10.58 -6.05
N ASN A 42 -13.02 -10.55 -5.17
CA ASN A 42 -12.91 -11.08 -3.81
C ASN A 42 -12.73 -12.61 -3.77
N ARG A 43 -13.26 -13.34 -4.76
CA ARG A 43 -13.01 -14.78 -4.92
C ARG A 43 -11.60 -15.07 -5.43
N LEU A 44 -11.07 -14.22 -6.31
CA LEU A 44 -9.74 -14.39 -6.88
C LEU A 44 -8.64 -13.99 -5.88
N ILE A 45 -8.88 -12.91 -5.14
CA ILE A 45 -7.97 -12.26 -4.21
C ILE A 45 -8.76 -12.02 -2.92
N PRO A 46 -8.66 -12.94 -1.95
CA PRO A 46 -9.24 -12.77 -0.63
C PRO A 46 -8.86 -11.42 -0.01
N SER A 47 -9.77 -10.79 0.74
CA SER A 47 -9.57 -9.45 1.33
C SER A 47 -8.40 -9.37 2.28
N ASP A 48 -7.99 -10.50 2.83
CA ASP A 48 -6.89 -10.71 3.76
C ASP A 48 -5.57 -11.11 3.06
N SER A 49 -5.53 -11.04 1.72
CA SER A 49 -4.30 -11.25 0.93
C SER A 49 -3.26 -10.14 1.13
N SER A 50 -3.62 -9.05 1.79
CA SER A 50 -2.71 -7.98 2.18
C SER A 50 -3.06 -7.49 3.58
N GLN A 51 -2.06 -7.35 4.44
CA GLN A 51 -2.24 -6.80 5.77
C GLN A 51 -1.22 -5.70 6.03
N LEU A 52 -1.74 -4.50 6.29
CA LEU A 52 -0.95 -3.36 6.73
C LEU A 52 -0.74 -3.47 8.25
N VAL A 53 0.50 -3.32 8.68
CA VAL A 53 0.92 -3.36 10.07
C VAL A 53 1.69 -2.07 10.37
N PRO A 54 1.21 -1.21 11.27
CA PRO A 54 1.95 -0.01 11.62
C PRO A 54 3.21 -0.39 12.39
N LEU A 55 4.31 0.33 12.15
CA LEU A 55 5.57 0.09 12.86
C LEU A 55 5.44 0.39 14.36
N SER A 56 4.43 1.20 14.75
CA SER A 56 4.06 1.47 16.14
C SER A 56 3.66 0.22 16.93
N ALA A 57 3.26 -0.86 16.25
CA ALA A 57 2.91 -2.13 16.87
C ALA A 57 4.13 -3.03 17.16
N PHE A 58 5.35 -2.61 16.76
CA PHE A 58 6.58 -3.35 16.97
C PHE A 58 7.22 -2.98 18.30
N GLU A 59 7.84 -3.95 18.96
CA GLU A 59 8.67 -3.71 20.13
C GLU A 59 10.01 -3.09 19.71
N LEU A 60 10.29 -1.88 20.19
CA LEU A 60 11.58 -1.23 20.01
C LEU A 60 12.57 -1.78 21.04
N THR A 61 13.63 -2.41 20.57
CA THR A 61 14.78 -2.81 21.37
C THR A 61 16.01 -2.07 20.85
N GLU A 62 16.64 -1.28 21.70
CA GLU A 62 17.96 -0.71 21.39
C GLU A 62 19.01 -1.78 21.69
N THR A 63 19.62 -2.33 20.64
CA THR A 63 20.62 -3.39 20.81
C THR A 63 22.03 -2.84 20.99
N SER A 64 22.30 -1.63 20.47
CA SER A 64 23.53 -0.88 20.70
C SER A 64 23.41 0.56 20.18
N THR A 65 24.45 1.35 20.41
CA THR A 65 24.65 2.77 20.10
C THR A 65 24.47 3.17 18.62
N SER A 66 24.43 2.19 17.71
CA SER A 66 24.26 2.37 16.26
C SER A 66 23.22 1.42 15.64
N HIS A 67 22.47 0.68 16.46
CA HIS A 67 21.54 -0.34 16.00
C HIS A 67 20.19 -0.18 16.69
N LEU A 68 19.21 0.32 15.93
CA LEU A 68 17.81 0.37 16.36
C LEU A 68 17.08 -0.84 15.78
N LYS A 69 16.47 -1.65 16.64
CA LYS A 69 15.83 -2.90 16.26
C LYS A 69 14.36 -2.87 16.65
N TYR A 70 13.48 -2.95 15.66
CA TYR A 70 12.05 -3.17 15.84
C TYR A 70 11.80 -4.66 15.69
N THR A 71 11.19 -5.32 16.67
CA THR A 71 10.92 -6.76 16.63
C THR A 71 9.44 -7.01 16.88
N GLN A 72 8.86 -7.95 16.14
CA GLN A 72 7.48 -8.36 16.34
C GLN A 72 7.28 -9.85 16.15
N GLN A 73 6.46 -10.44 17.01
CA GLN A 73 6.08 -11.85 16.91
C GLN A 73 4.96 -12.04 15.89
N LEU A 74 5.09 -13.11 15.11
CA LEU A 74 4.07 -13.58 14.17
C LEU A 74 3.26 -14.68 14.86
N TYR A 75 1.98 -14.78 14.53
CA TYR A 75 1.19 -15.96 14.86
C TYR A 75 0.42 -16.45 13.64
N LYS A 76 0.31 -17.77 13.54
CA LYS A 76 -0.21 -18.44 12.35
C LYS A 76 -1.68 -18.76 12.55
N VAL A 77 -2.52 -18.32 11.61
CA VAL A 77 -3.97 -18.56 11.60
C VAL A 77 -4.31 -19.54 10.47
N GLN A 78 -5.01 -20.62 10.81
CA GLN A 78 -5.46 -21.62 9.83
C GLN A 78 -6.74 -21.16 9.14
N ALA A 79 -6.87 -21.45 7.84
CA ALA A 79 -8.14 -21.36 7.15
C ALA A 79 -9.18 -22.30 7.81
N PRO A 80 -10.47 -21.93 7.91
CA PRO A 80 -11.13 -20.83 7.20
C PRO A 80 -11.30 -19.53 8.01
N HIS A 81 -10.64 -19.40 9.16
CA HIS A 81 -10.82 -18.23 10.03
C HIS A 81 -10.33 -16.94 9.36
N ASP A 82 -11.06 -15.85 9.61
CA ASP A 82 -10.66 -14.52 9.19
C ASP A 82 -9.40 -14.07 9.94
N LEU A 83 -8.49 -13.38 9.24
CA LEU A 83 -7.33 -12.77 9.85
C LEU A 83 -7.78 -11.54 10.66
N PRO A 84 -7.52 -11.48 11.97
CA PRO A 84 -7.89 -10.32 12.76
C PRO A 84 -7.07 -9.09 12.33
N SER A 85 -7.69 -7.92 12.41
CA SER A 85 -7.02 -6.66 12.10
C SER A 85 -6.08 -6.24 13.22
N ILE A 86 -4.98 -5.56 12.84
CA ILE A 86 -4.06 -4.95 13.81
C ILE A 86 -4.48 -3.49 13.98
N LEU A 87 -4.62 -3.07 15.22
CA LEU A 87 -5.00 -1.70 15.56
C LEU A 87 -3.76 -0.82 15.67
N ASP A 88 -3.82 0.41 15.15
CA ASP A 88 -2.77 1.40 15.35
C ASP A 88 -2.99 2.14 16.67
N ASN A 89 -2.65 1.47 17.77
CA ASN A 89 -2.80 1.98 19.14
C ASN A 89 -1.45 2.11 19.88
N GLY A 90 -0.33 1.87 19.19
CA GLY A 90 1.01 1.89 19.79
C GLY A 90 1.28 0.76 20.78
N LEU A 91 0.39 -0.25 20.87
CA LEU A 91 0.59 -1.43 21.70
C LEU A 91 1.16 -2.57 20.87
N ASN A 92 2.10 -3.30 21.46
CA ASN A 92 2.67 -4.51 20.89
C ASN A 92 1.55 -5.53 20.63
N GLN A 93 1.37 -5.90 19.36
CA GLN A 93 0.35 -6.84 18.90
C GLN A 93 0.98 -7.85 17.97
N ARG A 94 0.80 -9.15 18.27
CA ARG A 94 1.28 -10.21 17.38
C ARG A 94 0.64 -10.05 16.00
N ILE A 95 1.42 -10.29 14.95
CA ILE A 95 0.95 -10.13 13.57
C ILE A 95 0.33 -11.46 13.13
N PRO A 96 -0.99 -11.51 12.85
CA PRO A 96 -1.63 -12.70 12.31
C PRO A 96 -1.18 -12.89 10.86
N LEU A 97 -0.75 -14.09 10.50
CA LEU A 97 -0.51 -14.47 9.11
C LEU A 97 -1.13 -15.84 8.84
N ARG A 98 -1.50 -16.14 7.61
CA ARG A 98 -1.99 -17.48 7.26
C ARG A 98 -0.86 -18.49 7.28
N THR A 99 -1.14 -19.67 7.80
CA THR A 99 -0.21 -20.81 7.76
C THR A 99 0.00 -21.29 6.32
N GLN A 100 1.22 -21.70 5.97
CA GLN A 100 1.58 -22.28 4.66
C GLN A 100 1.34 -21.37 3.45
N VAL A 101 1.35 -20.05 3.69
CA VAL A 101 1.26 -19.03 2.64
C VAL A 101 2.58 -18.28 2.58
N ASP A 102 3.04 -18.02 1.37
CA ASP A 102 4.21 -17.21 1.12
C ASP A 102 3.80 -15.74 1.08
N TYR A 103 4.57 -14.91 1.76
CA TYR A 103 4.31 -13.48 1.85
C TYR A 103 5.53 -12.70 1.35
N ARG A 104 5.25 -11.53 0.78
CA ARG A 104 6.20 -10.46 0.54
C ARG A 104 5.95 -9.35 1.54
N VAL A 105 7.02 -8.78 2.04
CA VAL A 105 6.92 -7.57 2.87
C VAL A 105 7.21 -6.37 1.97
N ASP A 106 6.38 -5.34 2.05
CA ASP A 106 6.81 -4.00 1.69
C ASP A 106 6.93 -3.18 2.97
N ALA A 107 7.84 -2.22 3.00
CA ALA A 107 7.96 -1.31 4.12
C ALA A 107 7.96 0.14 3.61
N THR A 108 7.10 0.97 4.19
CA THR A 108 7.18 2.42 4.07
C THR A 108 7.64 2.95 5.41
N LEU A 109 8.85 3.49 5.47
CA LEU A 109 9.49 3.98 6.68
C LEU A 109 9.68 5.47 6.56
N ASN A 110 8.98 6.22 7.41
CA ASN A 110 9.02 7.68 7.49
C ASN A 110 9.59 8.06 8.86
N PHE A 111 10.75 8.72 8.90
CA PHE A 111 11.38 9.05 10.17
C PHE A 111 12.28 10.27 10.12
N TYR A 112 12.43 10.90 11.28
CA TYR A 112 13.47 11.89 11.52
C TYR A 112 14.67 11.21 12.15
N CYS A 113 15.87 11.60 11.73
CA CYS A 113 17.11 11.16 12.35
C CYS A 113 17.68 12.35 13.13
N LEU A 114 18.09 12.11 14.37
CA LEU A 114 18.70 13.09 15.26
C LEU A 114 20.11 12.61 15.59
N ILE A 115 21.08 13.51 15.53
CA ILE A 115 22.45 13.27 15.99
C ILE A 115 22.63 14.01 17.30
N ASP A 116 23.11 13.32 18.33
CA ASP A 116 23.53 13.99 19.56
C ASP A 116 24.88 14.69 19.34
N ASP A 117 24.89 16.01 19.48
CA ASP A 117 26.02 16.91 19.16
C ASP A 117 27.11 16.89 20.25
N VAL A 118 27.04 16.01 21.24
CA VAL A 118 28.01 15.91 22.36
C VAL A 118 29.43 15.56 21.88
N VAL A 119 29.58 15.04 20.66
CA VAL A 119 30.89 14.67 20.10
C VAL A 119 31.48 15.84 19.30
N ASP A 120 32.65 16.34 19.72
CA ASP A 120 33.50 17.40 19.12
C ASP A 120 33.92 17.21 17.64
N LYS A 121 33.28 16.31 16.89
CA LYS A 121 33.59 16.05 15.49
C LYS A 121 32.49 16.62 14.60
N PRO A 122 32.85 17.36 13.53
CA PRO A 122 31.88 17.77 12.53
C PRO A 122 31.34 16.52 11.81
N VAL A 123 30.20 16.03 12.24
CA VAL A 123 29.44 15.01 11.52
C VAL A 123 28.63 15.73 10.44
N HIS A 124 28.62 15.25 9.20
CA HIS A 124 27.76 15.83 8.17
C HIS A 124 26.31 15.39 8.38
N ASN A 125 25.33 16.24 8.07
CA ASN A 125 23.91 15.89 8.19
C ASN A 125 23.52 14.76 7.24
N LEU A 126 24.23 14.61 6.11
CA LEU A 126 24.07 13.49 5.20
C LEU A 126 24.80 12.26 5.74
N GLN A 127 24.03 11.26 6.15
CA GLN A 127 24.50 9.97 6.64
C GLN A 127 24.04 8.84 5.71
N ARG A 128 24.56 7.63 5.93
CA ARG A 128 24.08 6.41 5.29
C ARG A 128 23.51 5.51 6.35
N VAL A 129 22.32 4.96 6.15
CA VAL A 129 21.75 3.94 7.03
C VAL A 129 21.55 2.66 6.23
N THR A 130 21.91 1.53 6.82
CA THR A 130 21.56 0.22 6.27
C THR A 130 20.32 -0.29 6.97
N VAL A 131 19.22 -0.37 6.23
CA VAL A 131 17.98 -0.97 6.72
C VAL A 131 18.00 -2.44 6.35
N SER A 132 17.86 -3.29 7.35
CA SER A 132 17.87 -4.74 7.22
C SER A 132 16.62 -5.35 7.83
N VAL A 133 16.04 -6.31 7.14
CA VAL A 133 14.88 -7.07 7.59
C VAL A 133 15.33 -8.50 7.86
N TYR A 134 15.00 -9.01 9.04
CA TYR A 134 15.35 -10.34 9.50
C TYR A 134 14.09 -11.14 9.85
N GLY A 135 14.06 -12.40 9.45
CA GLY A 135 13.15 -13.39 10.00
C GLY A 135 13.74 -13.93 11.31
N VAL A 136 12.94 -14.01 12.37
CA VAL A 136 13.33 -14.59 13.66
C VAL A 136 12.71 -15.97 13.76
N ASN A 137 13.53 -16.99 13.99
CA ASN A 137 13.02 -18.35 14.21
C ASN A 137 12.78 -18.64 15.70
N GLY A 138 12.08 -19.72 16.03
CA GLY A 138 11.78 -20.10 17.42
C GLY A 138 13.00 -20.35 18.33
N HIS A 139 14.20 -20.49 17.76
CA HIS A 139 15.46 -20.55 18.51
C HIS A 139 16.14 -19.18 18.71
N GLY A 140 15.48 -18.08 18.33
CA GLY A 140 16.04 -16.72 18.37
C GLY A 140 17.07 -16.44 17.27
N THR A 141 17.25 -17.34 16.31
CA THR A 141 18.17 -17.12 15.19
C THR A 141 17.59 -16.12 14.19
N HIS A 142 18.41 -15.15 13.80
CA HIS A 142 18.07 -14.11 12.85
C HIS A 142 18.54 -14.49 11.44
N ASN A 143 17.59 -14.70 10.53
CA ASN A 143 17.86 -14.95 9.12
C ASN A 143 17.70 -13.63 8.35
N LEU A 144 18.77 -13.15 7.72
CA LEU A 144 18.70 -11.94 6.90
C LEU A 144 17.81 -12.21 5.68
N LEU A 145 16.73 -11.46 5.58
CA LEU A 145 15.77 -11.53 4.48
C LEU A 145 16.12 -10.50 3.40
N TYR A 146 16.46 -9.28 3.83
CA TYR A 146 16.76 -8.18 2.93
C TYR A 146 17.66 -7.16 3.62
N ALA A 147 18.55 -6.51 2.86
CA ALA A 147 19.31 -5.37 3.32
C ALA A 147 19.49 -4.37 2.19
N THR A 148 19.32 -3.09 2.50
CA THR A 148 19.65 -1.99 1.59
C THR A 148 20.29 -0.85 2.35
N SER A 149 21.20 -0.14 1.70
CA SER A 149 21.85 1.04 2.27
C SER A 149 21.38 2.28 1.52
N VAL A 150 20.80 3.22 2.25
CA VAL A 150 20.27 4.47 1.68
C VAL A 150 20.87 5.69 2.37
N PRO A 151 21.09 6.79 1.63
CA PRO A 151 21.46 8.05 2.24
C PRO A 151 20.25 8.65 2.98
N ILE A 152 20.51 9.24 4.14
CA ILE A 152 19.52 9.91 4.99
C ILE A 152 20.06 11.24 5.50
N LEU A 153 19.15 12.14 5.86
CA LEU A 153 19.44 13.41 6.52
C LEU A 153 19.19 13.26 8.02
N CYS A 154 20.18 13.58 8.81
CA CYS A 154 20.11 13.61 10.26
C CYS A 154 20.30 15.05 10.75
N MET A 155 19.43 15.47 11.66
CA MET A 155 19.41 16.79 12.24
C MET A 155 20.28 16.83 13.49
N LYS A 156 21.02 17.92 13.64
CA LYS A 156 21.78 18.25 14.83
C LYS A 156 20.99 19.15 15.78
N ALA A 157 21.38 19.19 17.04
CA ALA A 157 20.79 20.14 18.00
C ALA A 157 21.01 21.61 17.59
N SER A 158 22.11 21.87 16.89
CA SER A 158 22.47 23.19 16.34
C SER A 158 21.79 23.54 15.01
N ASP A 159 21.16 22.59 14.34
CA ASP A 159 20.51 22.85 13.06
C ASP A 159 19.22 23.64 13.26
N SER A 160 18.99 24.62 12.36
CA SER A 160 17.75 25.37 12.31
C SER A 160 17.29 25.53 10.87
N ILE A 161 15.98 25.63 10.68
CA ILE A 161 15.40 25.93 9.36
C ILE A 161 15.70 27.39 9.04
N SER A 162 16.65 27.62 8.14
CA SER A 162 16.89 28.94 7.57
C SER A 162 15.78 29.25 6.56
N LEU A 163 14.98 30.26 6.89
CA LEU A 163 13.94 30.74 5.97
C LEU A 163 14.64 31.62 4.91
N PRO A 164 14.49 31.33 3.60
CA PRO A 164 15.02 32.22 2.58
C PRO A 164 14.35 33.59 2.73
N GLU A 165 15.15 34.64 2.93
CA GLU A 165 14.73 36.01 3.32
C GLU A 165 13.63 36.63 2.43
N ASN A 166 13.43 36.09 1.22
CA ASN A 166 12.49 36.62 0.23
C ASN A 166 11.25 35.75 -0.05
N LYS A 167 11.01 34.67 0.72
CA LYS A 167 9.77 33.88 0.59
C LYS A 167 8.94 34.00 1.86
N GLN A 168 7.79 34.70 1.78
CA GLN A 168 6.72 34.52 2.76
C GLN A 168 6.41 33.03 2.89
N LEU A 169 6.43 32.52 4.12
CA LEU A 169 6.06 31.14 4.45
C LEU A 169 4.69 30.82 3.84
N LYS A 170 4.67 30.12 2.71
CA LYS A 170 3.46 29.41 2.26
C LYS A 170 3.33 28.16 3.11
N GLY A 171 2.76 28.30 4.31
CA GLY A 171 2.40 27.19 5.18
C GLY A 171 2.98 27.27 6.60
N SER A 172 2.78 26.19 7.36
CA SER A 172 3.29 26.03 8.74
C SER A 172 4.79 25.71 8.74
N ARG A 173 5.53 26.21 9.74
CA ARG A 173 6.96 25.84 9.97
C ARG A 173 7.14 24.32 10.05
N MET A 174 6.15 23.60 10.58
CA MET A 174 6.16 22.13 10.64
C MET A 174 6.14 21.48 9.25
N ALA A 175 5.44 22.09 8.29
CA ALA A 175 5.41 21.58 6.92
C ALA A 175 6.76 21.75 6.23
N SER A 176 7.44 22.89 6.45
CA SER A 176 8.83 23.10 6.00
C SER A 176 9.78 22.11 6.65
N TYR A 177 9.67 21.93 7.98
CA TYR A 177 10.46 20.95 8.72
C TYR A 177 10.31 19.54 8.17
N ARG A 178 9.05 19.11 7.98
CA ARG A 178 8.72 17.81 7.40
C ARG A 178 9.23 17.66 5.96
N SER A 179 9.28 18.73 5.17
CA SER A 179 9.79 18.66 3.79
C SER A 179 11.31 18.53 3.71
N GLU A 180 12.04 19.08 4.68
CA GLU A 180 13.51 19.11 4.68
C GLU A 180 14.12 17.91 5.42
N TRP A 181 13.56 17.53 6.57
CA TRP A 181 14.20 16.60 7.50
C TRP A 181 13.56 15.20 7.56
N LEU A 182 12.38 15.02 6.97
CA LEU A 182 11.73 13.71 6.96
C LEU A 182 12.39 12.79 5.93
N ASN A 183 12.99 11.72 6.42
CA ASN A 183 13.48 10.64 5.56
C ASN A 183 12.34 9.70 5.20
N LYS A 184 12.25 9.35 3.92
CA LYS A 184 11.27 8.40 3.39
C LYS A 184 12.00 7.26 2.71
N ILE A 185 11.90 6.07 3.27
CA ILE A 185 12.44 4.84 2.68
C ILE A 185 11.25 3.97 2.27
N LYS A 186 11.21 3.59 0.99
CA LYS A 186 10.27 2.59 0.49
C LYS A 186 11.06 1.35 0.10
N LEU A 187 10.71 0.23 0.73
CA LEU A 187 11.25 -1.08 0.44
C LEU A 187 10.11 -1.88 -0.21
N ASP A 188 10.24 -2.15 -1.50
CA ASP A 188 9.27 -2.94 -2.25
C ASP A 188 9.78 -4.37 -2.42
N ASP A 189 8.88 -5.35 -2.33
CA ASP A 189 9.18 -6.77 -2.58
C ASP A 189 10.37 -7.28 -1.74
N VAL A 190 10.39 -6.95 -0.44
CA VAL A 190 11.36 -7.40 0.56
C VAL A 190 11.18 -8.92 0.73
N SER A 191 11.91 -9.68 -0.08
CA SER A 191 12.08 -11.15 -0.12
C SER A 191 10.85 -12.03 0.15
N ASP A 192 10.70 -13.10 -0.61
CA ASP A 192 9.66 -14.09 -0.32
C ASP A 192 9.96 -14.79 1.03
N PHE A 193 9.10 -14.62 2.02
CA PHE A 193 9.18 -15.38 3.28
C PHE A 193 7.98 -16.32 3.37
N SER A 194 8.26 -17.61 3.56
CA SER A 194 7.22 -18.62 3.70
C SER A 194 6.89 -18.85 5.18
N THR A 195 5.62 -18.72 5.52
CA THR A 195 5.11 -19.08 6.85
C THR A 195 5.12 -20.59 7.10
N GLY A 196 5.41 -21.41 6.09
CA GLY A 196 5.64 -22.84 6.23
C GLY A 196 6.91 -23.16 7.03
N TYR A 197 7.91 -22.27 7.05
CA TYR A 197 9.15 -22.44 7.80
C TYR A 197 9.06 -21.92 9.24
N SER A 198 10.15 -22.12 9.99
CA SER A 198 10.35 -21.81 11.41
C SER A 198 10.33 -20.33 11.80
N ILE A 199 9.97 -19.42 10.89
CA ILE A 199 9.90 -17.98 11.17
C ILE A 199 8.69 -17.72 12.08
N GLU A 200 8.99 -17.25 13.29
CA GLU A 200 8.05 -16.91 14.37
C GLU A 200 8.03 -15.41 14.67
N GLY A 201 8.96 -14.64 14.10
CA GLY A 201 9.03 -13.19 14.28
C GLY A 201 9.64 -12.49 13.07
N LEU A 202 9.44 -11.17 13.01
CA LEU A 202 10.10 -10.29 12.06
C LEU A 202 10.85 -9.21 12.83
N SER A 203 12.03 -8.83 12.33
CA SER A 203 12.78 -7.72 12.90
C SER A 203 13.28 -6.77 11.82
N VAL A 204 13.06 -5.47 12.01
CA VAL A 204 13.59 -4.40 11.17
C VAL A 204 14.70 -3.70 11.94
N MET A 205 15.90 -3.70 11.37
CA MET A 205 17.10 -3.14 12.00
C MET A 205 17.66 -2.00 11.16
N PHE A 206 17.91 -0.86 11.80
CA PHE A 206 18.61 0.29 11.25
C PHE A 206 20.03 0.28 11.75
N ASN A 207 20.98 0.11 10.83
CA ASN A 207 22.40 0.03 11.13
C ASN A 207 23.08 1.30 10.61
N PHE A 208 23.56 2.12 11.54
CA PHE A 208 24.35 3.30 11.22
C PHE A 208 25.83 2.91 11.12
N PRO A 209 26.62 3.57 10.26
CA PRO A 209 28.06 3.40 10.26
C PRO A 209 28.57 3.81 11.62
N ALA A 210 29.19 2.87 12.33
CA ALA A 210 29.81 3.16 13.61
C ALA A 210 30.74 4.38 13.45
N PRO A 211 30.66 5.37 14.35
CA PRO A 211 31.62 6.45 14.33
C PRO A 211 33.01 5.81 14.40
N LYS A 212 33.92 6.20 13.49
CA LYS A 212 35.30 5.73 13.56
C LYS A 212 35.87 6.19 14.89
N VAL A 213 35.84 5.30 15.89
CA VAL A 213 36.47 5.51 17.18
C VAL A 213 37.96 5.52 16.91
N TYR A 214 38.50 6.71 16.70
CA TYR A 214 39.93 6.91 16.78
C TYR A 214 40.30 6.52 18.20
N ASN A 215 41.06 5.42 18.35
CA ASN A 215 41.61 4.92 19.59
C ASN A 215 42.33 6.03 20.35
N LYS A 216 41.61 6.82 21.13
CA LYS A 216 42.21 7.67 22.14
C LYS A 216 42.50 6.72 23.31
N LYS A 217 43.72 6.20 23.34
CA LYS A 217 44.29 5.50 24.50
C LYS A 217 44.28 6.48 25.67
N GLY A 218 43.15 6.55 26.38
CA GLY A 218 42.99 7.31 27.60
C GLY A 218 42.30 6.40 28.59
N ASN A 219 43.04 5.96 29.60
CA ASN A 219 42.51 5.18 30.72
C ASN A 219 41.44 6.03 31.42
N SER A 220 40.17 5.79 31.11
CA SER A 220 39.05 6.36 31.86
C SER A 220 38.38 5.23 32.62
N TYR A 221 38.86 5.01 33.83
CA TYR A 221 38.06 4.40 34.88
C TYR A 221 36.90 5.35 35.18
N ASN A 222 35.70 5.01 34.71
CA ASN A 222 34.44 5.41 35.33
C ASN A 222 33.35 4.44 34.86
N HIS A 223 32.86 3.66 35.81
CA HIS A 223 31.60 2.92 35.69
C HIS A 223 30.46 3.92 35.82
N GLY A 224 29.68 4.08 34.77
CA GLY A 224 28.44 4.84 34.74
C GLY A 224 27.93 4.90 33.30
N MET A 225 26.73 4.40 33.05
CA MET A 225 26.05 4.43 31.76
C MET A 225 25.77 5.89 31.35
N GLU A 226 26.74 6.58 30.76
CA GLU A 226 26.55 7.91 30.17
C GLU A 226 27.44 8.02 28.93
N ASN A 227 26.84 8.46 27.82
CA ASN A 227 27.42 8.69 26.50
C ASN A 227 27.57 7.44 25.63
N MET A 228 26.57 7.14 24.79
CA MET A 228 26.80 6.77 23.37
C MET A 228 25.48 6.75 22.55
N ASP A 229 24.57 7.73 22.69
CA ASP A 229 23.41 7.84 21.79
C ASP A 229 23.77 8.71 20.57
N THR A 230 24.66 8.22 19.71
CA THR A 230 25.08 9.03 18.54
C THR A 230 23.96 9.27 17.52
N TYR A 231 22.93 8.41 17.49
CA TYR A 231 21.80 8.54 16.59
C TYR A 231 20.50 8.16 17.29
N SER A 232 19.50 9.02 17.20
CA SER A 232 18.12 8.75 17.61
C SER A 232 17.21 8.80 16.39
N LEU A 233 16.29 7.84 16.27
CA LEU A 233 15.26 7.86 15.22
C LEU A 233 13.90 8.13 15.83
N LEU A 234 13.21 9.13 15.27
CA LEU A 234 11.82 9.42 15.57
C LEU A 234 10.95 8.96 14.39
N MET A 235 10.29 7.81 14.55
CA MET A 235 9.39 7.25 13.54
C MET A 235 8.08 8.04 13.48
N GLU A 236 7.62 8.37 12.28
CA GLU A 236 6.26 8.88 12.06
C GLU A 236 5.26 7.71 12.10
N PRO A 237 4.03 7.97 12.57
CA PRO A 237 2.97 6.95 12.66
C PRO A 237 2.56 6.39 11.30
N GLU A 238 2.83 7.12 10.21
CA GLU A 238 2.59 6.64 8.85
C GLU A 238 3.54 5.49 8.43
N SER A 239 4.57 5.19 9.23
CA SER A 239 5.49 4.08 8.97
C SER A 239 4.79 2.73 9.15
N ASN A 240 4.84 1.89 8.12
CA ASN A 240 4.13 0.62 8.10
C ASN A 240 4.87 -0.45 7.31
N LEU A 241 4.56 -1.69 7.64
CA LEU A 241 4.90 -2.88 6.88
C LEU A 241 3.62 -3.45 6.27
N ASN A 242 3.66 -3.74 4.98
CA ASN A 242 2.55 -4.37 4.26
C ASN A 242 2.93 -5.81 3.92
N PHE A 243 2.24 -6.76 4.53
CA PHE A 243 2.42 -8.18 4.24
C PHE A 243 1.46 -8.58 3.13
N ARG A 244 1.98 -8.82 1.93
CA ARG A 244 1.19 -9.24 0.76
C ARG A 244 1.42 -10.71 0.47
N VAL A 245 0.36 -11.46 0.21
CA VAL A 245 0.48 -12.85 -0.25
C VAL A 245 1.17 -12.89 -1.60
N ASN A 246 2.19 -13.75 -1.72
CA ASN A 246 2.90 -14.00 -2.95
C ASN A 246 2.11 -15.02 -3.79
N PHE A 247 1.51 -14.54 -4.88
CA PHE A 247 0.89 -15.42 -5.85
C PHE A 247 1.91 -15.80 -6.92
N ASN A 248 2.16 -17.10 -7.10
CA ASN A 248 2.99 -17.62 -8.20
C ASN A 248 2.52 -17.13 -9.59
N GLN A 249 1.24 -16.77 -9.72
CA GLN A 249 0.66 -16.21 -10.94
C GLN A 249 0.83 -14.68 -10.97
N GLY A 250 1.59 -14.16 -11.93
CA GLY A 250 1.91 -12.73 -12.03
C GLY A 250 0.70 -11.79 -12.12
N ILE A 251 -0.42 -12.22 -12.71
CA ILE A 251 -1.63 -11.39 -12.84
C ILE A 251 -2.24 -11.08 -11.46
N ARG A 252 -2.35 -12.08 -10.56
CA ARG A 252 -2.91 -11.85 -9.22
C ARG A 252 -2.04 -10.91 -8.40
N ASN A 253 -0.71 -11.04 -8.51
CA ASN A 253 0.21 -10.13 -7.85
C ASN A 253 0.11 -8.70 -8.41
N LEU A 254 -0.03 -8.56 -9.74
CA LEU A 254 -0.26 -7.26 -10.38
C LEU A 254 -1.59 -6.64 -9.92
N MET A 255 -2.65 -7.45 -9.85
CA MET A 255 -3.97 -7.03 -9.36
C MET A 255 -3.94 -6.55 -7.91
N LEU A 256 -3.16 -7.22 -7.06
CA LEU A 256 -2.93 -6.79 -5.68
C LEU A 256 -2.16 -5.48 -5.58
N ARG A 257 -1.08 -5.34 -6.35
CA ARG A 257 -0.24 -4.14 -6.34
C ARG A 257 -1.00 -2.91 -6.83
N TYR A 258 -1.83 -3.07 -7.86
CA TYR A 258 -2.58 -1.98 -8.49
C TYR A 258 -4.09 -2.09 -8.29
N ARG A 259 -4.52 -2.44 -7.07
CA ARG A 259 -5.92 -2.69 -6.72
C ARG A 259 -6.89 -1.68 -7.34
N THR A 260 -6.66 -0.37 -7.16
CA THR A 260 -7.56 0.66 -7.71
C THR A 260 -7.65 0.63 -9.24
N ILE A 261 -6.52 0.50 -9.92
CA ILE A 261 -6.50 0.44 -11.40
C ILE A 261 -7.17 -0.85 -11.86
N THR A 262 -6.89 -1.97 -11.21
CA THR A 262 -7.53 -3.26 -11.48
C THR A 262 -9.04 -3.19 -11.30
N TYR A 263 -9.54 -2.51 -10.27
CA TYR A 263 -10.96 -2.29 -10.09
C TYR A 263 -11.57 -1.47 -11.23
N ILE A 264 -10.95 -0.35 -11.60
CA ILE A 264 -11.46 0.50 -12.69
C ILE A 264 -11.49 -0.28 -14.01
N VAL A 265 -10.37 -0.92 -14.38
CA VAL A 265 -10.25 -1.69 -15.62
C VAL A 265 -11.19 -2.90 -15.61
N GLY A 266 -11.28 -3.60 -14.48
CA GLY A 266 -12.14 -4.76 -14.31
C GLY A 266 -13.62 -4.42 -14.48
N ILE A 267 -14.08 -3.36 -13.81
CA ILE A 267 -15.44 -2.85 -13.96
C ILE A 267 -15.71 -2.45 -15.41
N ALA A 268 -14.77 -1.78 -16.08
CA ALA A 268 -14.91 -1.40 -17.48
C ALA A 268 -15.06 -2.61 -18.40
N VAL A 269 -14.25 -3.67 -18.21
CA VAL A 269 -14.35 -4.92 -18.99
C VAL A 269 -15.69 -5.61 -18.77
N PHE A 270 -16.15 -5.74 -17.52
CA PHE A 270 -17.46 -6.32 -17.21
C PHE A 270 -18.60 -5.47 -17.77
N HIS A 271 -18.50 -4.15 -17.69
CA HIS A 271 -19.48 -3.23 -18.26
C HIS A 271 -19.58 -3.37 -19.78
N VAL A 272 -18.46 -3.46 -20.49
CA VAL A 272 -18.43 -3.70 -21.94
C VAL A 272 -19.04 -5.06 -22.29
N ALA A 273 -18.67 -6.12 -21.57
CA ALA A 273 -19.23 -7.46 -21.80
C ALA A 273 -20.76 -7.49 -21.59
N MET A 274 -21.24 -6.89 -20.50
CA MET A 274 -22.67 -6.79 -20.21
C MET A 274 -23.41 -5.92 -21.23
N THR A 275 -22.78 -4.84 -21.71
CA THR A 275 -23.33 -3.99 -22.77
C THR A 275 -23.48 -4.76 -24.08
N ILE A 276 -22.47 -5.55 -24.47
CA ILE A 276 -22.55 -6.41 -25.67
C ILE A 276 -23.68 -7.42 -25.52
N LEU A 277 -23.77 -8.10 -24.37
CA LEU A 277 -24.85 -9.05 -24.10
C LEU A 277 -26.23 -8.37 -24.16
N PHE A 278 -26.38 -7.18 -23.60
CA PHE A 278 -27.62 -6.41 -23.67
C PHE A 278 -27.99 -6.01 -25.10
N MET A 279 -27.02 -5.55 -25.90
CA MET A 279 -27.26 -5.22 -27.31
C MET A 279 -27.66 -6.43 -28.13
N LEU A 280 -27.05 -7.60 -27.88
CA LEU A 280 -27.41 -8.85 -28.52
C LEU A 280 -28.84 -9.29 -28.14
N THR A 281 -29.21 -9.21 -26.87
CA THR A 281 -30.56 -9.61 -26.42
C THR A 281 -31.64 -8.67 -26.95
N VAL A 282 -31.40 -7.35 -26.93
CA VAL A 282 -32.33 -6.36 -27.50
C VAL A 282 -32.43 -6.53 -29.01
N GLY A 283 -31.30 -6.69 -29.71
CA GLY A 283 -31.28 -6.90 -31.16
C GLY A 283 -32.03 -8.17 -31.56
N MET A 284 -31.82 -9.28 -30.85
CA MET A 284 -32.54 -10.52 -31.07
C MET A 284 -34.04 -10.39 -30.77
N GLY A 285 -34.39 -9.72 -29.67
CA GLY A 285 -35.78 -9.43 -29.33
C GLY A 285 -36.49 -8.63 -30.42
N PHE A 286 -35.86 -7.55 -30.90
CA PHE A 286 -36.41 -6.72 -31.97
C PHE A 286 -36.58 -7.50 -33.27
N TYR A 287 -35.57 -8.31 -33.64
CA TYR A 287 -35.64 -9.17 -34.82
C TYR A 287 -36.83 -10.14 -34.77
N ILE A 288 -37.03 -10.82 -33.63
CA ILE A 288 -38.15 -11.76 -33.44
C ILE A 288 -39.50 -11.03 -33.50
N THR A 289 -39.63 -9.88 -32.85
CA THR A 289 -40.88 -9.09 -32.88
C THR A 289 -41.19 -8.59 -34.29
N TYR A 290 -40.17 -8.14 -35.02
CA TYR A 290 -40.30 -7.69 -36.41
C TYR A 290 -40.78 -8.83 -37.33
N GLN A 291 -40.21 -10.04 -37.20
CA GLN A 291 -40.68 -11.20 -37.95
C GLN A 291 -42.16 -11.52 -37.68
N LYS A 292 -42.57 -11.54 -36.40
CA LYS A 292 -43.97 -11.79 -36.03
C LYS A 292 -44.93 -10.72 -36.56
N LEU A 293 -44.54 -9.46 -36.56
CA LEU A 293 -45.35 -8.36 -37.13
C LEU A 293 -45.55 -8.54 -38.64
N ASN A 294 -44.51 -8.94 -39.37
CA ASN A 294 -44.60 -9.19 -40.80
C ASN A 294 -45.48 -10.39 -41.15
N GLU A 295 -45.45 -11.46 -40.34
CA GLU A 295 -46.34 -12.62 -40.52
C GLU A 295 -47.80 -12.24 -40.33
N VAL A 296 -48.14 -11.42 -39.33
CA VAL A 296 -49.51 -10.95 -39.08
C VAL A 296 -49.98 -9.96 -40.15
N ALA A 297 -49.09 -9.10 -40.65
CA ALA A 297 -49.40 -8.07 -41.65
C ALA A 297 -49.53 -8.62 -43.09
N SER A 298 -49.15 -9.87 -43.35
CA SER A 298 -49.36 -10.56 -44.62
C SER A 298 -50.63 -11.42 -44.54
N PRO A 299 -51.84 -10.88 -44.74
CA PRO A 299 -53.02 -11.72 -44.89
C PRO A 299 -52.79 -12.67 -46.06
N LYS A 300 -52.85 -13.98 -45.80
CA LYS A 300 -52.88 -14.99 -46.85
C LYS A 300 -54.01 -14.59 -47.81
N ARG A 301 -53.65 -14.12 -49.01
CA ARG A 301 -54.59 -13.99 -50.12
C ARG A 301 -55.07 -15.41 -50.43
N ALA A 302 -56.21 -15.77 -49.86
CA ALA A 302 -57.00 -16.91 -50.28
C ALA A 302 -57.76 -16.55 -51.56
#